data_AF-E1NUQ7-F1
#
_entry.id   AF-E1NUQ7-F1
#
_cell.length_a   1.000
_cell.length_b   1.000
_cell.length_c   1.000
_cell.angle_alpha   90.00
_cell.angle_beta   90.00
_cell.angle_gamma   90.00
#
_symmetry.space_group_name_H-M   'P 1'
#
loop_
_entity.id
_entity.type
_entity.pdbx_description
1 polymer ?
#
loop_
_entity_poly.entity_id
_entity_poly.type
_entity_poly.pdbx_seq_one_letter_code
_entity_poly.pdbx_strand_id
1 'polypeptide(L)'
;MMEENLISKTYDSGFVANIILKPGFASKFMGIVVDFGGSDPQEISGGAHFLEHKLFAKKYGDIALKFERLGADSNAYTGFNETMYYAEFANHWPQILPLLFELVGEPYFTVDNIDQERKIICQELATAKDDPEWYLIHNLMSNMFPQTMFTHDIVGSEEDLAKIDIPF
;
A
#
# COMPACT_ATOMS: atom_id res chain seq x y z
N MET A 1 18.61 -27.54 1.82
CA MET A 1 17.42 -26.67 1.78
C MET A 1 16.67 -26.92 3.06
N MET A 2 16.49 -25.91 3.91
CA MET A 2 15.61 -26.07 5.09
C MET A 2 14.19 -26.28 4.57
N GLU A 3 13.50 -27.32 5.02
CA GLU A 3 12.07 -27.44 4.81
C GLU A 3 11.40 -26.19 5.40
N GLU A 4 10.75 -25.40 4.56
CA GLU A 4 10.03 -24.23 5.04
C GLU A 4 8.83 -24.71 5.84
N ASN A 5 8.81 -24.40 7.15
CA ASN A 5 7.67 -24.62 8.03
C ASN A 5 6.56 -23.61 7.69
N LEU A 6 5.95 -23.80 6.51
CA LEU A 6 4.83 -23.01 6.01
C LEU A 6 3.52 -23.56 6.58
N ILE A 7 2.78 -22.70 7.28
CA ILE A 7 1.42 -22.96 7.72
C ILE A 7 0.50 -22.09 6.86
N SER A 8 -0.38 -22.72 6.10
CA SER A 8 -1.38 -22.03 5.28
C SER A 8 -2.79 -22.32 5.79
N LYS A 9 -3.64 -21.29 5.80
CA LYS A 9 -5.06 -21.41 6.14
C LYS A 9 -5.90 -20.49 5.27
N THR A 10 -6.94 -21.05 4.67
CA THR A 10 -8.00 -20.30 3.97
C THR A 10 -9.20 -20.14 4.90
N TYR A 11 -9.75 -18.93 4.94
CA TYR A 11 -10.96 -18.60 5.71
C TYR A 11 -12.19 -18.55 4.80
N ASP A 12 -13.39 -18.67 5.38
CA ASP A 12 -14.65 -18.63 4.63
C ASP A 12 -14.86 -17.31 3.85
N SER A 13 -14.19 -16.23 4.28
CA SER A 13 -14.15 -14.95 3.58
C SER A 13 -13.34 -14.96 2.27
N GLY A 14 -12.61 -16.05 1.99
CA GLY A 14 -11.63 -16.12 0.90
C GLY A 14 -10.24 -15.59 1.29
N PHE A 15 -10.08 -14.99 2.48
CA PHE A 15 -8.77 -14.56 2.97
C PHE A 15 -7.84 -15.77 3.16
N VAL A 16 -6.59 -15.66 2.71
CA VAL A 16 -5.57 -16.70 2.84
C VAL A 16 -4.46 -16.18 3.76
N ALA A 17 -4.22 -16.88 4.86
CA ALA A 17 -3.10 -16.61 5.76
C ALA A 17 -1.97 -17.61 5.50
N ASN A 18 -0.76 -17.10 5.30
CA ASN A 18 0.47 -17.88 5.18
C ASN A 18 1.44 -17.45 6.29
N ILE A 19 1.99 -18.41 7.03
CA ILE A 19 2.93 -18.17 8.13
C ILE A 19 4.16 -19.03 7.90
N ILE A 20 5.33 -18.39 7.82
CA ILE A 20 6.62 -19.09 7.71
C ILE A 20 7.32 -18.99 9.07
N LEU A 21 7.46 -20.12 9.77
CA LEU A 21 8.14 -20.13 11.06
C LEU A 21 9.67 -20.14 10.89
N LYS A 22 10.32 -19.06 11.30
CA LYS A 22 11.78 -18.91 11.31
C LYS A 22 12.29 -18.79 12.76
N PRO A 23 12.43 -19.91 13.50
CA PRO A 23 12.92 -19.87 14.88
C PRO A 23 14.34 -19.30 14.94
N GLY A 24 14.65 -18.56 16.01
CA GLY A 24 15.96 -17.92 16.22
C GLY A 24 16.07 -16.49 15.67
N PHE A 25 15.12 -16.02 14.87
CA PHE A 25 15.04 -14.62 14.45
C PHE A 25 14.35 -13.77 15.52
N ALA A 26 14.97 -12.65 15.88
CA ALA A 26 14.40 -11.69 16.83
C ALA A 26 13.28 -10.86 16.18
N SER A 27 13.54 -10.36 14.96
CA SER A 27 12.58 -9.60 14.16
C SER A 27 11.54 -10.52 13.50
N LYS A 28 10.35 -9.98 13.29
CA LYS A 28 9.19 -10.60 12.66
C LYS A 28 8.63 -9.62 11.65
N PHE A 29 8.05 -10.17 10.61
CA PHE A 29 7.40 -9.42 9.54
C PHE A 29 5.98 -9.96 9.37
N MET A 30 5.00 -9.05 9.29
CA MET A 30 3.62 -9.38 8.95
C MET A 30 3.12 -8.38 7.93
N GLY A 31 2.31 -8.83 6.98
CA GLY A 31 1.67 -7.93 6.04
C GLY A 31 0.37 -8.50 5.47
N ILE A 32 -0.45 -7.60 4.96
CA ILE A 32 -1.65 -7.89 4.18
C ILE A 32 -1.36 -7.41 2.76
N VAL A 33 -1.48 -8.33 1.81
CA VAL A 33 -1.40 -8.03 0.38
C VAL A 33 -2.82 -8.00 -0.18
N VAL A 34 -3.14 -6.93 -0.88
CA VAL A 34 -4.40 -6.75 -1.60
C VAL A 34 -4.12 -6.91 -3.08
N ASP A 35 -4.90 -7.76 -3.76
CA ASP A 35 -4.87 -7.99 -5.21
C ASP A 35 -5.52 -6.80 -5.94
N PHE A 36 -4.87 -5.64 -5.81
CA PHE A 36 -5.22 -4.37 -6.42
C PHE A 36 -3.99 -3.46 -6.44
N GLY A 37 -3.50 -3.12 -7.62
CA GLY A 37 -2.36 -2.25 -7.87
C GLY A 37 -2.58 -1.32 -9.08
N GLY A 38 -1.55 -0.58 -9.47
CA GLY A 38 -1.63 0.50 -10.48
C GLY A 38 -2.06 0.08 -11.89
N SER A 39 -1.88 -1.19 -12.26
CA SER A 39 -2.22 -1.74 -13.57
C SER A 39 -3.61 -2.40 -13.62
N ASP A 40 -4.28 -2.55 -12.48
CA ASP A 40 -5.64 -3.07 -12.43
C ASP A 40 -6.65 -2.07 -13.01
N PRO A 41 -7.86 -2.51 -13.39
CA PRO A 41 -8.92 -1.60 -13.81
C PRO A 41 -9.27 -0.59 -12.71
N GLN A 42 -9.06 0.68 -12.98
CA GLN A 42 -9.36 1.79 -12.07
C GLN A 42 -10.18 2.86 -12.82
N GLU A 43 -11.15 3.47 -12.15
CA GLU A 43 -11.88 4.60 -12.74
C GLU A 43 -10.96 5.82 -12.95
N ILE A 44 -9.99 5.98 -12.05
CA ILE A 44 -9.01 7.05 -12.05
C ILE A 44 -7.64 6.41 -11.82
N SER A 45 -6.71 6.58 -12.75
CA SER A 45 -5.32 6.13 -12.59
C SER A 45 -4.69 6.75 -11.35
N GLY A 46 -3.96 5.95 -10.58
CA GLY A 46 -3.39 6.37 -9.29
C GLY A 46 -4.28 6.10 -8.09
N GLY A 47 -5.48 5.51 -8.28
CA GLY A 47 -6.41 5.19 -7.19
C GLY A 47 -5.83 4.19 -6.18
N ALA A 48 -5.11 3.16 -6.63
CA ALA A 48 -4.46 2.20 -5.72
C ALA A 48 -3.41 2.89 -4.83
N HIS A 49 -2.52 3.68 -5.42
CA HIS A 49 -1.49 4.44 -4.71
C HIS A 49 -2.10 5.48 -3.76
N PHE A 50 -3.17 6.15 -4.18
CA PHE A 50 -3.87 7.11 -3.34
C PHE A 50 -4.48 6.44 -2.10
N LEU A 51 -5.05 5.23 -2.25
CA LEU A 51 -5.56 4.45 -1.12
C LEU A 51 -4.44 4.04 -0.17
N GLU A 52 -3.30 3.58 -0.69
CA GLU A 52 -2.12 3.24 0.11
C GLU A 52 -1.78 4.33 1.13
N HIS A 53 -1.63 5.56 0.64
CA HIS A 53 -1.39 6.74 1.48
C HIS A 53 -2.55 7.00 2.45
N LYS A 54 -3.77 7.04 1.92
CA LYS A 54 -4.93 7.49 2.68
C LYS A 54 -5.32 6.55 3.82
N LEU A 55 -5.03 5.25 3.72
CA LEU A 55 -5.46 4.27 4.72
C LEU A 55 -4.75 4.44 6.07
N PHE A 56 -3.58 5.09 6.11
CA PHE A 56 -2.90 5.40 7.37
C PHE A 56 -3.67 6.42 8.23
N ALA A 57 -4.38 7.36 7.60
CA ALA A 57 -5.17 8.35 8.32
C ALA A 57 -6.43 7.71 8.91
N LYS A 58 -6.59 7.80 10.23
CA LYS A 58 -7.79 7.36 10.97
C LYS A 58 -8.46 8.55 11.66
N LYS A 59 -9.67 8.32 12.19
CA LYS A 59 -10.42 9.34 12.94
C LYS A 59 -9.65 9.92 14.14
N TYR A 60 -8.77 9.12 14.74
CA TYR A 60 -7.96 9.51 15.89
C TYR A 60 -6.54 9.99 15.50
N GLY A 61 -6.24 10.15 14.21
CA GLY A 61 -4.92 10.49 13.69
C GLY A 61 -4.27 9.33 12.93
N ASP A 62 -2.96 9.44 12.72
CA ASP A 62 -2.17 8.44 11.99
C ASP A 62 -2.05 7.14 12.80
N ILE A 63 -2.42 6.00 12.18
CA ILE A 63 -2.29 4.68 12.78
C ILE A 63 -0.83 4.23 12.93
N ALA A 64 0.11 4.75 12.15
CA ALA A 64 1.54 4.43 12.27
C ALA A 64 2.05 4.68 13.70
N LEU A 65 1.56 5.75 14.35
CA LEU A 65 1.89 6.07 15.74
C LEU A 65 1.47 4.97 16.73
N LYS A 66 0.43 4.17 16.43
CA LYS A 66 0.06 3.02 17.26
C LYS A 66 1.05 1.86 17.08
N PHE A 67 1.55 1.63 15.86
CA PHE A 67 2.62 0.64 15.60
C PHE A 67 3.92 1.04 16.30
N GLU A 68 4.34 2.30 16.17
CA GLU A 68 5.57 2.82 16.79
C GLU A 68 5.56 2.64 18.32
N ARG A 69 4.42 2.90 18.98
CA ARG A 69 4.27 2.71 20.44
C ARG A 69 4.48 1.26 20.89
N LEU A 70 4.31 0.29 19.99
CA LEU A 70 4.54 -1.13 20.24
C LEU A 70 5.95 -1.59 19.84
N GLY A 71 6.79 -0.67 19.32
CA GLY A 71 8.11 -0.95 18.79
C GLY A 71 8.07 -1.63 17.42
N ALA A 72 7.07 -1.29 16.61
CA ALA A 72 6.91 -1.77 15.24
C ALA A 72 7.09 -0.62 14.25
N ASP A 73 7.78 -0.90 13.15
CA ASP A 73 7.85 -0.02 11.99
C ASP A 73 6.79 -0.48 10.97
N SER A 74 5.87 0.41 10.60
CA SER A 74 4.78 0.10 9.66
C SER A 74 4.97 0.86 8.36
N ASN A 75 4.75 0.20 7.23
CA ASN A 75 4.89 0.82 5.92
C ASN A 75 3.97 0.12 4.90
N ALA A 76 3.91 0.65 3.69
CA ALA A 76 3.17 0.09 2.57
C ALA A 76 3.89 0.35 1.24
N TYR A 77 3.47 -0.36 0.20
CA TYR A 77 3.82 -0.02 -1.18
C TYR A 77 2.72 -0.48 -2.13
N THR A 78 2.57 0.25 -3.24
CA THR A 78 1.73 -0.11 -4.37
C THR A 78 2.60 -0.51 -5.56
N GLY A 79 2.43 -1.74 -6.03
CA GLY A 79 3.01 -2.23 -7.27
C GLY A 79 2.03 -2.12 -8.45
N PHE A 80 2.36 -2.77 -9.56
CA PHE A 80 1.45 -2.83 -10.70
C PHE A 80 0.19 -3.66 -10.42
N ASN A 81 0.28 -4.75 -9.67
CA ASN A 81 -0.81 -5.71 -9.52
C ASN A 81 -1.21 -5.98 -8.07
N GLU A 82 -0.56 -5.30 -7.12
CA GLU A 82 -0.85 -5.50 -5.71
C GLU A 82 -0.51 -4.25 -4.90
N THR A 83 -1.14 -4.13 -3.73
CA THR A 83 -0.78 -3.18 -2.69
C THR A 83 -0.52 -3.94 -1.40
N MET A 84 0.63 -3.72 -0.78
CA MET A 84 1.01 -4.38 0.47
C MET A 84 1.07 -3.39 1.62
N TYR A 85 0.46 -3.75 2.75
CA TYR A 85 0.58 -3.04 4.01
C TYR A 85 1.25 -3.96 5.02
N TYR A 86 2.32 -3.52 5.67
CA TYR A 86 3.13 -4.41 6.49
C TYR A 86 3.72 -3.72 7.72
N ALA A 87 4.20 -4.56 8.64
CA ALA A 87 4.93 -4.12 9.83
C ALA A 87 6.11 -5.05 10.12
N GLU A 88 7.24 -4.45 10.48
CA GLU A 88 8.41 -5.12 11.06
C GLU A 88 8.49 -4.85 12.56
N PHE A 89 8.70 -5.88 13.38
CA PHE A 89 8.66 -5.75 14.84
C PHE A 89 9.36 -6.90 15.57
N ALA A 90 9.78 -6.67 16.81
CA ALA A 90 10.38 -7.71 17.65
C ALA A 90 9.36 -8.44 18.55
N ASN A 91 8.40 -7.72 19.14
CA ASN A 91 7.44 -8.24 20.13
C ASN A 91 6.02 -7.69 19.88
N HIS A 92 5.04 -8.02 20.74
CA HIS A 92 3.67 -7.50 20.69
C HIS A 92 2.85 -7.84 19.43
N TRP A 93 3.16 -8.95 18.78
CA TRP A 93 2.40 -9.42 17.61
C TRP A 93 0.88 -9.51 17.84
N PRO A 94 0.35 -9.92 19.02
CA PRO A 94 -1.09 -9.99 19.24
C PRO A 94 -1.78 -8.61 19.20
N GLN A 95 -1.04 -7.53 19.46
CA GLN A 95 -1.53 -6.15 19.36
C GLN A 95 -1.30 -5.55 17.97
N ILE A 96 -0.19 -5.91 17.31
CA ILE A 96 0.18 -5.40 15.98
C ILE A 96 -0.72 -5.99 14.89
N LEU A 97 -1.06 -7.27 14.97
CA LEU A 97 -1.87 -7.93 13.94
C LEU A 97 -3.26 -7.27 13.77
N PRO A 98 -4.03 -6.99 14.84
CA PRO A 98 -5.26 -6.21 14.70
C PRO A 98 -5.07 -4.83 14.07
N LEU A 99 -3.95 -4.15 14.33
CA LEU A 99 -3.67 -2.84 13.72
C LEU A 99 -3.46 -2.93 12.21
N LEU A 100 -2.88 -4.02 11.70
CA LEU A 100 -2.78 -4.24 10.25
C LEU A 100 -4.17 -4.41 9.61
N PHE A 101 -5.07 -5.12 10.28
CA PHE A 101 -6.46 -5.23 9.80
C PHE A 101 -7.22 -3.91 9.92
N GLU A 102 -7.00 -3.12 10.97
CA GLU A 102 -7.57 -1.76 11.12
C GLU A 102 -7.03 -0.83 10.02
N LEU A 103 -5.73 -0.89 9.72
CA LEU A 103 -5.07 -0.14 8.65
C LEU A 103 -5.79 -0.37 7.31
N VAL A 104 -5.96 -1.64 6.91
CA VAL A 104 -6.54 -1.99 5.60
C VAL A 104 -8.08 -1.88 5.58
N GLY A 105 -8.74 -2.25 6.67
CA GLY A 105 -10.19 -2.48 6.70
C GLY A 105 -11.05 -1.31 7.17
N GLU A 106 -10.47 -0.30 7.81
CA GLU A 106 -11.21 0.83 8.39
C GLU A 106 -10.77 2.17 7.78
N PRO A 107 -11.17 2.48 6.53
CA PRO A 107 -10.84 3.73 5.88
C PRO A 107 -11.49 4.94 6.58
N TYR A 108 -10.81 6.08 6.57
CA TYR A 108 -11.34 7.34 7.08
C TYR A 108 -11.04 8.51 6.13
N PHE A 109 -12.06 8.92 5.38
CA PHE A 109 -11.97 9.95 4.36
C PHE A 109 -12.74 11.20 4.78
N THR A 110 -12.12 12.36 4.60
CA THR A 110 -12.75 13.68 4.72
C THR A 110 -12.21 14.54 3.58
N VAL A 111 -12.97 15.53 3.14
CA VAL A 111 -12.53 16.45 2.08
C VAL A 111 -11.15 17.04 2.41
N ASP A 112 -10.98 17.52 3.66
CA ASP A 112 -9.73 18.11 4.12
C ASP A 112 -8.54 17.14 4.03
N ASN A 113 -8.71 15.88 4.45
CA ASN A 113 -7.61 14.91 4.45
C ASN A 113 -7.30 14.36 3.05
N ILE A 114 -8.27 14.32 2.14
CA ILE A 114 -8.03 14.00 0.73
C ILE A 114 -7.26 15.14 0.07
N ASP A 115 -7.66 16.38 0.32
CA ASP A 115 -7.01 17.56 -0.24
C ASP A 115 -5.57 17.74 0.26
N GLN A 116 -5.32 17.39 1.52
CA GLN A 116 -3.97 17.34 2.07
C GLN A 116 -3.14 16.26 1.39
N GLU A 117 -3.66 15.04 1.29
CA GLU A 117 -2.92 13.92 0.69
C GLU A 117 -2.61 14.15 -0.78
N ARG A 118 -3.54 14.73 -1.53
CA ARG A 118 -3.33 15.10 -2.94
C ARG A 118 -2.09 15.97 -3.12
N LYS A 119 -1.86 16.92 -2.22
CA LYS A 119 -0.68 17.81 -2.28
C LYS A 119 0.62 17.06 -2.01
N ILE A 120 0.60 16.08 -1.09
CA ILE A 120 1.74 15.23 -0.77
C ILE A 120 2.11 14.40 -1.99
N ILE A 121 1.12 13.72 -2.58
CA ILE A 121 1.32 12.85 -3.75
C ILE A 121 1.73 13.67 -5.00
N CYS A 122 1.18 14.86 -5.21
CA CYS A 122 1.65 15.74 -6.28
C CYS A 122 3.13 16.13 -6.11
N GLN A 123 3.60 16.33 -4.87
CA GLN A 123 5.00 16.64 -4.59
C GLN A 123 5.90 15.42 -4.85
N GLU A 124 5.45 14.23 -4.48
CA GLU A 124 6.13 12.97 -4.78
C GLU A 124 6.27 12.77 -6.29
N LEU A 125 5.19 12.94 -7.05
CA LEU A 125 5.20 12.84 -8.51
C LEU A 125 6.17 13.84 -9.14
N ALA A 126 6.24 15.07 -8.62
CA ALA A 126 7.22 16.06 -9.09
C ALA A 126 8.66 15.59 -8.84
N THR A 127 8.94 15.00 -7.67
CA THR A 127 10.26 14.45 -7.35
C THR A 127 10.60 13.22 -8.20
N ALA A 128 9.64 12.33 -8.45
CA ALA A 128 9.84 11.16 -9.31
C ALA A 128 10.16 11.55 -10.76
N LYS A 129 9.57 12.63 -11.29
CA LYS A 129 9.88 13.17 -12.63
C LYS A 129 11.31 13.67 -12.77
N ASP A 130 11.99 14.01 -11.66
CA ASP A 130 13.40 14.40 -11.65
C ASP A 130 14.35 13.18 -11.63
N ASP A 131 13.81 11.95 -11.47
CA ASP A 131 14.56 10.71 -11.55
C ASP A 131 14.61 10.15 -13.00
N PRO A 132 15.79 10.13 -13.64
CA PRO A 132 15.93 9.63 -15.01
C PRO A 132 15.67 8.12 -15.13
N GLU A 133 15.88 7.33 -14.07
CA GLU A 133 15.58 5.90 -14.09
C GLU A 133 14.07 5.67 -14.16
N TRP A 134 13.31 6.39 -13.33
CA TRP A 134 11.86 6.38 -13.36
C TRP A 134 11.33 6.77 -14.74
N TYR A 135 11.85 7.84 -15.34
CA TYR A 135 11.42 8.30 -16.67
C TYR A 135 11.71 7.27 -17.76
N LEU A 136 12.85 6.59 -17.70
CA LEU A 136 13.21 5.53 -18.63
C LEU A 136 12.27 4.33 -18.51
N ILE A 137 12.03 3.84 -17.29
CA ILE A 137 11.17 2.68 -17.03
C ILE A 137 9.74 2.99 -17.45
N HIS A 138 9.20 4.15 -17.08
CA HIS A 138 7.85 4.58 -17.45
C HIS A 138 7.67 4.60 -18.98
N ASN A 139 8.59 5.25 -19.71
CA ASN A 139 8.51 5.30 -21.18
C ASN A 139 8.67 3.92 -21.82
N LEU A 140 9.57 3.07 -21.29
CA LEU A 140 9.74 1.71 -21.78
C LEU A 140 8.43 0.92 -21.63
N MET A 141 7.82 0.93 -20.45
CA MET A 141 6.57 0.23 -20.17
C MET A 141 5.42 0.74 -21.07
N SER A 142 5.29 2.06 -21.22
CA SER A 142 4.27 2.68 -22.06
C SER A 142 4.41 2.31 -23.53
N ASN A 143 5.64 2.23 -24.05
CA ASN A 143 5.90 1.80 -25.43
C ASN A 143 5.74 0.28 -25.63
N MET A 144 6.06 -0.53 -24.63
CA MET A 144 5.92 -1.99 -24.70
C MET A 144 4.47 -2.46 -24.61
N PHE A 145 3.65 -1.76 -23.82
CA PHE A 145 2.27 -2.14 -23.52
C PHE A 145 1.26 -1.01 -23.83
N PRO A 146 1.19 -0.55 -25.09
CA PRO A 146 0.27 0.51 -25.44
C PRO A 146 -1.19 0.10 -25.19
N GLN A 147 -2.05 1.07 -24.86
CA GLN A 147 -3.49 0.87 -24.59
C GLN A 147 -3.80 0.01 -23.36
N THR A 148 -2.86 -0.12 -22.42
CA THR A 148 -3.06 -0.81 -21.14
C THR A 148 -2.80 0.16 -19.98
N MET A 149 -3.16 -0.22 -18.76
CA MET A 149 -2.87 0.61 -17.58
C MET A 149 -1.38 0.81 -17.33
N PHE A 150 -0.50 -0.01 -17.92
CA PHE A 150 0.96 0.18 -17.86
C PHE A 150 1.45 1.45 -18.57
N THR A 151 0.59 2.13 -19.37
CA THR A 151 0.91 3.45 -19.92
C THR A 151 0.74 4.58 -18.92
N HIS A 152 0.11 4.30 -17.78
CA HIS A 152 -0.10 5.26 -16.70
C HIS A 152 0.89 4.97 -15.58
N ASP A 153 1.30 6.03 -14.89
CA ASP A 153 2.11 5.86 -13.70
C ASP A 153 1.29 5.26 -12.54
N ILE A 154 1.95 4.52 -11.65
CA ILE A 154 1.31 3.97 -10.44
C ILE A 154 0.73 5.10 -9.57
N VAL A 155 1.39 6.25 -9.53
CA VAL A 155 0.95 7.45 -8.82
C VAL A 155 -0.21 8.17 -9.55
N GLY A 156 -0.39 7.89 -10.84
CA GLY A 156 -1.29 8.61 -11.74
C GLY A 156 -0.68 9.91 -12.27
N SER A 157 -1.53 10.78 -12.80
CA SER A 157 -1.15 12.14 -13.23
C SER A 157 -1.76 13.20 -12.32
N GLU A 158 -1.26 14.43 -12.41
CA GLU A 158 -1.87 15.58 -11.70
C GLU A 158 -3.35 15.76 -12.07
N GLU A 159 -3.72 15.48 -13.33
CA GLU A 159 -5.11 15.52 -13.79
C GLU A 159 -5.96 14.42 -13.17
N ASP A 160 -5.39 13.23 -12.94
CA ASP A 160 -6.09 12.11 -12.32
C ASP A 160 -6.27 12.36 -10.82
N LEU A 161 -5.22 12.79 -10.13
CA LEU A 161 -5.27 13.17 -8.72
C LEU A 161 -6.32 14.26 -8.46
N ALA A 162 -6.50 15.20 -9.39
CA ALA A 162 -7.52 16.25 -9.30
C ALA A 162 -8.97 15.73 -9.39
N LYS A 163 -9.18 14.54 -9.97
CA LYS A 163 -10.51 13.90 -10.09
C LYS A 163 -10.86 13.03 -8.88
N ILE A 164 -9.88 12.68 -8.04
CA ILE A 164 -10.12 11.87 -6.84
C ILE A 164 -10.89 12.70 -5.81
N ASP A 165 -12.05 12.18 -5.41
CA ASP A 165 -12.95 12.78 -4.42
C ASP A 165 -13.47 11.71 -3.44
N ILE A 166 -14.17 12.13 -2.37
CA ILE A 166 -14.79 11.22 -1.42
C ILE A 166 -15.81 10.30 -2.13
N PRO A 167 -15.73 8.97 -1.96
CA PRO A 167 -16.85 8.11 -2.29
C PRO A 167 -17.99 8.45 -1.32
N PHE A 168 -19.15 8.79 -1.89
CA PHE A 168 -20.39 9.28 -1.25
C PHE A 168 -20.63 8.86 0.21
#